data_AF-A0A800DJK7-F1
#
_entry.id   AF-A0A800DJK7-F1
#
_cell.length_a   1.000
_cell.length_b   1.000
_cell.length_c   1.000
_cell.angle_alpha   90.00
_cell.angle_beta   90.00
_cell.angle_gamma   90.00
#
_symmetry.space_group_name_H-M   'P 1'
#
loop_
_entity.id
_entity.type
_entity.pdbx_description
1 polymer ?
#
loop_
_entity_poly.entity_id
_entity_poly.type
_entity_poly.pdbx_seq_one_letter_code
_entity_poly.pdbx_strand_id
1 'polypeptide(L)'
;FGTLDVEPARDAIRKVFIDRIVHAKGIDRASDMFDAVLMPTPAAVLDGAKLLSDGVPGTPGLGDLVVVDVGGATTDVHSVASGAPTVEGAIQHGLPEPHCKRSVEGDLGMRVNAHSIAEAAGLDVIAAAAGVNVGRAGEMLDTLSGDIEHLPKAGSEEARFDQALAATALGLAVTRHAGSLSIVQMVTGPASVQTGKDLSAVGTLIGTGGVLAQGENPAATLAAGLADPAQPQSLKPKAPALLLDSEYVLYAVGLLAAIDPEAALTFGLVHMHAVGEE
;
A
#
# COMPACT_ATOMS: atom_id res chain seq x y z
N PHE A 1 -25.47 2.07 -17.63
CA PHE A 1 -25.55 0.71 -17.06
C PHE A 1 -24.18 0.05 -17.23
N GLY A 2 -23.65 -0.61 -16.20
CA GLY A 2 -22.32 -1.24 -16.24
C GLY A 2 -21.16 -0.41 -15.66
N THR A 3 -21.42 0.73 -15.03
CA THR A 3 -20.42 1.50 -14.28
C THR A 3 -20.47 1.07 -12.82
N LEU A 4 -19.35 0.60 -12.27
CA LEU A 4 -19.22 0.32 -10.85
C LEU A 4 -19.23 1.64 -10.07
N ASP A 5 -20.21 1.84 -9.19
CA ASP A 5 -20.28 2.98 -8.29
C ASP A 5 -20.07 2.49 -6.85
N VAL A 6 -18.86 2.72 -6.32
CA VAL A 6 -18.45 2.28 -4.98
C VAL A 6 -18.71 3.32 -3.90
N GLU A 7 -18.99 4.57 -4.27
CA GLU A 7 -19.04 5.69 -3.34
C GLU A 7 -20.19 5.58 -2.33
N PRO A 8 -21.44 5.20 -2.72
CA PRO A 8 -22.53 5.03 -1.75
C PRO A 8 -22.23 3.99 -0.67
N ALA A 9 -21.58 2.88 -1.05
CA ALA A 9 -21.20 1.83 -0.11
C ALA A 9 -20.07 2.30 0.81
N ARG A 10 -19.05 2.99 0.27
CA ARG A 10 -17.96 3.60 1.05
C ARG A 10 -18.48 4.60 2.07
N ASP A 11 -19.39 5.47 1.66
CA ASP A 11 -20.01 6.46 2.54
C ASP A 11 -20.79 5.81 3.68
N ALA A 12 -21.57 4.76 3.39
CA ALA A 12 -22.31 4.03 4.40
C ALA A 12 -21.36 3.35 5.41
N ILE A 13 -20.29 2.69 4.94
CA ILE A 13 -19.28 2.06 5.80
C ILE A 13 -18.55 3.11 6.65
N ARG A 14 -18.14 4.22 6.03
CA ARG A 14 -17.47 5.34 6.70
C ARG A 14 -18.35 5.91 7.82
N LYS A 15 -19.63 6.12 7.53
CA LYS A 15 -20.60 6.61 8.53
C LYS A 15 -20.71 5.65 9.71
N VAL A 16 -20.91 4.35 9.46
CA VAL A 16 -20.97 3.34 10.54
C VAL A 16 -19.66 3.29 11.34
N PHE A 17 -18.50 3.41 10.68
CA PHE A 17 -17.20 3.42 11.35
C PHE A 17 -17.04 4.63 12.28
N ILE A 18 -17.37 5.83 11.81
CA ILE A 18 -17.35 7.06 12.61
C ILE A 18 -18.32 6.93 13.78
N ASP A 19 -19.58 6.56 13.52
CA ASP A 19 -20.61 6.38 14.56
C ASP A 19 -20.17 5.38 15.65
N ARG A 20 -19.37 4.36 15.31
CA ARG A 20 -18.88 3.37 16.29
C ARG A 20 -17.62 3.79 17.03
N ILE A 21 -16.65 4.43 16.36
CA ILE A 21 -15.36 4.79 16.97
C ILE A 21 -15.45 6.07 17.80
N VAL A 22 -16.29 7.02 17.40
CA VAL A 22 -16.40 8.30 18.12
C VAL A 22 -16.86 8.06 19.57
N HIS A 23 -17.78 7.12 19.78
CA HIS A 23 -18.22 6.67 21.11
C HIS A 23 -17.15 5.90 21.91
N ALA A 24 -16.15 5.30 21.25
CA ALA A 24 -15.13 4.48 21.91
C ALA A 24 -13.98 5.29 22.51
N LYS A 25 -13.76 6.55 22.08
CA LYS A 25 -12.61 7.38 22.50
C LYS A 25 -12.95 8.80 22.99
N GLY A 26 -14.24 9.09 23.25
CA GLY A 26 -14.66 10.42 23.73
C GLY A 26 -14.52 11.54 22.68
N ILE A 27 -14.46 11.16 21.40
CA ILE A 27 -14.33 12.08 20.26
C ILE A 27 -15.62 12.90 20.06
N ASP A 28 -16.74 12.47 20.65
CA ASP A 28 -18.01 13.21 20.68
C ASP A 28 -17.83 14.66 21.20
N ARG A 29 -16.90 14.89 22.13
CA ARG A 29 -16.61 16.25 22.63
C ARG A 29 -15.79 17.11 21.66
N ALA A 30 -15.02 16.46 20.79
CA ALA A 30 -14.19 17.15 19.80
C ALA A 30 -15.01 17.51 18.55
N SER A 31 -16.01 16.71 18.15
CA SER A 31 -16.86 17.06 16.99
C SER A 31 -17.65 18.34 17.20
N ASP A 32 -18.05 18.65 18.44
CA ASP A 32 -18.73 19.91 18.77
C ASP A 32 -17.81 21.14 18.71
N MET A 33 -16.48 20.93 18.66
CA MET A 33 -15.47 21.99 18.62
C MET A 33 -14.94 22.30 17.21
N PHE A 34 -15.27 21.48 16.20
CA PHE A 34 -14.73 21.63 14.86
C PHE A 34 -15.86 21.60 13.81
N ASP A 35 -15.92 22.63 12.96
CA ASP A 35 -16.87 22.73 11.83
C ASP A 35 -16.56 21.75 10.68
N ALA A 36 -15.49 20.96 10.78
CA ALA A 36 -14.99 20.09 9.73
C ALA A 36 -15.50 18.65 9.88
N VAL A 37 -15.80 18.00 8.75
CA VAL A 37 -16.18 16.59 8.69
C VAL A 37 -15.02 15.73 9.22
N LEU A 38 -15.30 14.90 10.22
CA LEU A 38 -14.32 13.97 10.77
C LEU A 38 -13.96 12.92 9.70
N MET A 39 -12.77 13.05 9.13
CA MET A 39 -12.29 12.16 8.08
C MET A 39 -11.42 11.04 8.69
N PRO A 40 -11.76 9.75 8.47
CA PRO A 40 -10.88 8.66 8.88
C PRO A 40 -9.53 8.74 8.17
N THR A 41 -8.44 8.47 8.88
CA THR A 41 -7.07 8.50 8.32
C THR A 41 -6.93 7.76 6.98
N PRO A 42 -7.49 6.54 6.79
CA PRO A 42 -7.36 5.86 5.50
C PRO A 42 -8.09 6.54 4.33
N ALA A 43 -9.15 7.30 4.62
CA ALA A 43 -9.81 8.11 3.60
C ALA A 43 -8.95 9.32 3.22
N ALA A 44 -8.36 9.99 4.23
CA ALA A 44 -7.43 11.10 4.00
C ALA A 44 -6.19 10.66 3.21
N VAL A 45 -5.60 9.51 3.53
CA VAL A 45 -4.46 8.96 2.76
C VAL A 45 -4.85 8.69 1.30
N LEU A 46 -6.04 8.15 1.03
CA LEU A 46 -6.50 7.93 -0.33
C LEU A 46 -6.71 9.25 -1.09
N ASP A 47 -7.30 10.26 -0.44
CA ASP A 47 -7.50 11.58 -1.04
C ASP A 47 -6.16 12.28 -1.31
N GLY A 48 -5.19 12.14 -0.40
CA GLY A 48 -3.83 12.64 -0.58
C GLY A 48 -3.10 11.93 -1.74
N ALA A 49 -3.19 10.60 -1.82
CA ALA A 49 -2.64 9.83 -2.93
C ALA A 49 -3.27 10.24 -4.27
N LYS A 50 -4.58 10.48 -4.30
CA LYS A 50 -5.29 10.97 -5.48
C LYS A 50 -4.79 12.36 -5.90
N LEU A 51 -4.65 13.29 -4.97
CA LEU A 51 -4.14 14.62 -5.26
C LEU A 51 -2.71 14.56 -5.81
N LEU A 52 -1.83 13.77 -5.19
CA LEU A 52 -0.46 13.59 -5.67
C LEU A 52 -0.39 12.98 -7.07
N SER A 53 -1.33 12.09 -7.41
CA SER A 53 -1.41 11.46 -8.72
C SER A 53 -1.95 12.40 -9.80
N ASP A 54 -3.15 12.93 -9.57
CA ASP A 54 -3.92 13.71 -10.55
C ASP A 54 -3.35 15.14 -10.71
N GLY A 55 -2.76 15.71 -9.65
CA GLY A 55 -2.34 17.10 -9.58
C GLY A 55 -3.53 18.07 -9.48
N VAL A 56 -3.28 19.33 -9.84
CA VAL A 56 -4.27 20.42 -9.86
C VAL A 56 -4.14 21.22 -11.16
N PRO A 57 -5.13 22.04 -11.56
CA PRO A 57 -5.00 22.89 -12.74
C PRO A 57 -3.72 23.73 -12.70
N GLY A 58 -2.86 23.57 -13.72
CA GLY A 58 -1.60 24.31 -13.83
C GLY A 58 -0.39 23.67 -13.14
N THR A 59 -0.58 22.67 -12.26
CA THR A 59 0.51 21.93 -11.62
C THR A 59 0.28 20.42 -11.76
N PRO A 60 1.05 19.72 -12.61
CA PRO A 60 0.87 18.27 -12.79
C PRO A 60 1.22 17.50 -11.52
N GLY A 61 0.52 16.37 -11.32
CA GLY A 61 0.88 15.40 -10.30
C GLY A 61 2.00 14.45 -10.76
N LEU A 62 2.22 13.40 -9.99
CA LEU A 62 3.18 12.32 -10.22
C LEU A 62 2.72 11.30 -11.27
N GLY A 63 1.47 11.42 -11.76
CA GLY A 63 0.85 10.43 -12.62
C GLY A 63 0.39 9.19 -11.84
N ASP A 64 0.15 8.09 -12.55
CA ASP A 64 -0.31 6.83 -11.94
C ASP A 64 0.66 6.38 -10.84
N LEU A 65 0.14 6.12 -9.64
CA LEU A 65 0.93 5.79 -8.45
C LEU A 65 0.31 4.69 -7.58
N VAL A 66 1.16 4.08 -6.77
CA VAL A 66 0.78 3.16 -5.69
C VAL A 66 1.36 3.67 -4.38
N VAL A 67 0.59 3.61 -3.29
CA VAL A 67 1.05 3.86 -1.93
C VAL A 67 0.92 2.58 -1.12
N VAL A 68 1.95 2.24 -0.34
CA VAL A 68 1.90 1.11 0.60
C VAL A 68 2.22 1.58 2.01
N ASP A 69 1.33 1.29 2.94
CA ASP A 69 1.50 1.51 4.38
C ASP A 69 1.65 0.15 5.08
N VAL A 70 2.87 -0.16 5.54
CA VAL A 70 3.15 -1.38 6.29
C VAL A 70 3.04 -1.08 7.78
N GLY A 71 1.92 -1.49 8.38
CA GLY A 71 1.61 -1.27 9.78
C GLY A 71 1.86 -2.49 10.67
N GLY A 72 1.75 -2.28 11.98
CA GLY A 72 1.84 -3.36 12.96
C GLY A 72 0.66 -4.35 12.91
N ALA A 73 -0.51 -3.89 12.45
CA ALA A 73 -1.72 -4.72 12.39
C ALA A 73 -2.17 -5.07 10.96
N THR A 74 -1.99 -4.14 10.02
CA THR A 74 -2.43 -4.30 8.63
C THR A 74 -1.36 -3.80 7.69
N THR A 75 -1.38 -4.28 6.44
CA THR A 75 -0.73 -3.59 5.33
C THR A 75 -1.80 -3.02 4.41
N ASP A 76 -1.80 -1.71 4.21
CA ASP A 76 -2.75 -1.01 3.36
C ASP A 76 -2.08 -0.68 2.01
N VAL A 77 -2.77 -0.95 0.90
CA VAL A 77 -2.30 -0.61 -0.44
C VAL A 77 -3.33 0.27 -1.13
N HIS A 78 -2.89 1.44 -1.59
CA HIS A 78 -3.69 2.38 -2.37
C HIS A 78 -3.12 2.46 -3.78
N SER A 79 -3.97 2.51 -4.80
CA SER A 79 -3.54 2.82 -6.17
C SER A 79 -4.43 3.87 -6.80
N VAL A 80 -3.80 4.78 -7.52
CA VAL A 80 -4.45 5.79 -8.37
C VAL A 80 -3.92 5.56 -9.77
N ALA A 81 -4.71 4.87 -10.56
CA ALA A 81 -4.36 4.43 -11.91
C ALA A 81 -5.60 3.93 -12.63
N SER A 82 -5.62 4.03 -13.96
CA SER A 82 -6.72 3.49 -14.77
C SER A 82 -6.81 1.96 -14.68
N GLY A 83 -5.68 1.28 -14.48
CA GLY A 83 -5.61 -0.19 -14.50
C GLY A 83 -5.81 -0.81 -15.89
N ALA A 84 -5.79 0.00 -16.95
CA ALA A 84 -5.99 -0.45 -18.31
C ALA A 84 -4.88 -1.43 -18.74
N PRO A 85 -5.18 -2.41 -19.61
CA PRO A 85 -4.18 -3.41 -19.99
C PRO A 85 -3.02 -2.78 -20.72
N THR A 86 -1.80 -3.07 -20.25
CA THR A 86 -0.57 -2.70 -20.94
C THR A 86 -0.20 -3.67 -22.07
N VAL A 87 -0.74 -4.89 -22.03
CA VAL A 87 -0.57 -5.91 -23.06
C VAL A 87 -1.62 -5.70 -24.15
N GLU A 88 -1.15 -5.48 -25.38
CA GLU A 88 -2.01 -5.29 -26.54
C GLU A 88 -2.94 -6.50 -26.76
N GLY A 89 -4.23 -6.23 -26.98
CA GLY A 89 -5.24 -7.26 -27.20
C GLY A 89 -5.63 -8.05 -25.95
N ALA A 90 -5.12 -7.70 -24.76
CA ALA A 90 -5.54 -8.35 -23.52
C ALA A 90 -7.01 -8.06 -23.22
N ILE A 91 -7.76 -9.12 -22.93
CA ILE A 91 -9.17 -9.03 -22.56
C ILE A 91 -9.26 -8.80 -21.06
N GLN A 92 -9.93 -7.72 -20.64
CA GLN A 92 -10.25 -7.51 -19.24
C GLN A 92 -11.40 -8.43 -18.81
N HIS A 93 -11.16 -9.18 -17.75
CA HIS A 93 -12.12 -10.11 -17.15
C HIS A 93 -12.45 -9.69 -15.72
N GLY A 94 -13.74 -9.66 -15.39
CA GLY A 94 -14.25 -9.22 -14.09
C GLY A 94 -14.91 -7.85 -14.15
N LEU A 95 -15.11 -7.25 -12.98
CA LEU A 95 -15.65 -5.90 -12.87
C LEU A 95 -14.58 -4.86 -13.24
N PRO A 96 -14.96 -3.70 -13.80
CA PRO A 96 -14.03 -2.59 -13.99
C PRO A 96 -13.40 -2.18 -12.66
N GLU A 97 -12.08 -2.04 -12.63
CA GLU A 97 -11.35 -1.55 -11.46
C GLU A 97 -11.53 -0.04 -11.31
N PRO A 98 -11.73 0.48 -10.08
CA PRO A 98 -11.86 1.92 -9.86
C PRO A 98 -10.50 2.62 -10.04
N HIS A 99 -10.55 3.90 -10.48
CA HIS A 99 -9.36 4.76 -10.58
C HIS A 99 -8.60 4.82 -9.25
N CYS A 100 -9.32 5.08 -8.17
CA CYS A 100 -8.80 5.08 -6.80
C CYS A 100 -9.21 3.78 -6.09
N LYS A 101 -8.27 2.86 -5.89
CA LYS A 101 -8.49 1.57 -5.21
C LYS A 101 -7.74 1.56 -3.89
N ARG A 102 -8.34 0.95 -2.86
CA ARG A 102 -7.68 0.59 -1.59
C ARG A 102 -7.95 -0.87 -1.28
N SER A 103 -6.92 -1.62 -0.92
CA SER A 103 -7.06 -2.91 -0.24
C SER A 103 -6.41 -2.84 1.15
N VAL A 104 -6.91 -3.67 2.07
CA VAL A 104 -6.42 -3.77 3.44
C VAL A 104 -6.13 -5.24 3.70
N GLU A 105 -4.86 -5.56 3.89
CA GLU A 105 -4.41 -6.92 4.16
C GLU A 105 -4.34 -7.11 5.68
N GLY A 106 -5.45 -7.60 6.24
CA GLY A 106 -5.62 -7.80 7.68
C GLY A 106 -4.73 -8.89 8.27
N ASP A 107 -4.19 -9.77 7.44
CA ASP A 107 -3.26 -10.86 7.78
C ASP A 107 -1.78 -10.47 7.59
N LEU A 108 -1.48 -9.28 7.06
CA LEU A 108 -0.12 -8.83 6.76
C LEU A 108 0.34 -7.70 7.70
N GLY A 109 0.05 -7.85 8.99
CA GLY A 109 0.49 -6.93 10.04
C GLY A 109 1.80 -7.37 10.68
N MET A 110 2.75 -6.46 10.80
CA MET A 110 4.13 -6.74 11.27
C MET A 110 4.27 -7.14 12.74
N ARG A 111 3.21 -6.99 13.55
CA ARG A 111 3.20 -7.30 14.98
C ARG A 111 2.03 -8.22 15.32
N VAL A 112 0.80 -7.76 15.11
CA VAL A 112 -0.43 -8.47 15.47
C VAL A 112 -0.59 -9.77 14.68
N ASN A 113 -0.16 -9.76 13.41
CA ASN A 113 -0.36 -10.87 12.47
C ASN A 113 0.97 -11.35 11.87
N ALA A 114 2.08 -11.19 12.60
CA ALA A 114 3.42 -11.47 12.07
C ALA A 114 3.57 -12.93 11.62
N HIS A 115 2.98 -13.87 12.38
CA HIS A 115 2.96 -15.29 12.02
C HIS A 115 2.27 -15.56 10.68
N SER A 116 1.18 -14.86 10.36
CA SER A 116 0.45 -15.06 9.11
C SER A 116 1.28 -14.66 7.88
N ILE A 117 2.19 -13.70 8.01
CA ILE A 117 3.16 -13.38 6.95
C ILE A 117 4.10 -14.56 6.72
N ALA A 118 4.63 -15.15 7.79
CA ALA A 118 5.52 -16.32 7.72
C ALA A 118 4.81 -17.57 7.20
N GLU A 119 3.54 -17.76 7.53
CA GLU A 119 2.71 -18.84 6.97
C GLU A 119 2.45 -18.67 5.48
N ALA A 120 2.24 -17.43 5.02
CA ALA A 120 1.96 -17.13 3.62
C ALA A 120 3.20 -17.24 2.71
N ALA A 121 4.38 -16.82 3.20
CA ALA A 121 5.60 -16.76 2.41
C ALA A 121 6.61 -17.89 2.69
N GLY A 122 6.53 -18.53 3.86
CA GLY A 122 7.55 -19.44 4.37
C GLY A 122 8.56 -18.73 5.27
N LEU A 123 8.73 -19.22 6.50
CA LEU A 123 9.70 -18.69 7.45
C LEU A 123 11.16 -18.85 6.96
N ASP A 124 11.42 -19.88 6.16
CA ASP A 124 12.73 -20.12 5.54
C ASP A 124 13.10 -19.03 4.53
N VAL A 125 12.14 -18.54 3.76
CA VAL A 125 12.34 -17.42 2.83
C VAL A 125 12.70 -16.14 3.59
N ILE A 126 11.96 -15.85 4.66
CA ILE A 126 12.20 -14.66 5.50
C ILE A 126 13.54 -14.78 6.23
N ALA A 127 13.87 -15.95 6.78
CA ALA A 127 15.13 -16.22 7.45
C ALA A 127 16.33 -16.03 6.51
N ALA A 128 16.23 -16.55 5.28
CA ALA A 128 17.26 -16.39 4.26
C ALA A 128 17.47 -14.91 3.89
N ALA A 129 16.39 -14.15 3.70
CA ALA A 129 16.46 -12.71 3.41
C ALA A 129 17.07 -11.91 4.57
N ALA A 130 16.79 -12.29 5.81
CA ALA A 130 17.34 -11.67 7.01
C ALA A 130 18.80 -12.09 7.33
N GLY A 131 19.32 -13.12 6.64
CA GLY A 131 20.65 -13.68 6.89
C GLY A 131 20.75 -14.42 8.23
N VAL A 132 19.67 -15.04 8.69
CA VAL A 132 19.61 -15.84 9.92
C VAL A 132 19.16 -17.27 9.63
N ASN A 133 19.34 -18.19 10.57
CA ASN A 133 18.79 -19.55 10.43
C ASN A 133 17.31 -19.58 10.82
N VAL A 134 16.58 -20.60 10.35
CA VAL A 134 15.12 -20.73 10.55
C VAL A 134 14.72 -20.82 12.03
N GLY A 135 15.53 -21.47 12.87
CA GLY A 135 15.27 -21.55 14.31
C GLY A 135 15.31 -20.17 14.96
N ARG A 136 16.35 -19.38 14.64
CA ARG A 136 16.50 -18.01 15.14
C ARG A 136 15.39 -17.08 14.62
N ALA A 137 15.00 -17.23 13.35
CA ALA A 137 13.86 -16.51 12.79
C ALA A 137 12.56 -16.82 13.53
N GLY A 138 12.33 -18.07 13.93
CA GLY A 138 11.19 -18.47 14.74
C GLY A 138 11.17 -17.77 16.10
N GLU A 139 12.30 -17.73 16.81
CA GLU A 139 12.42 -17.02 18.09
C GLU A 139 12.12 -15.52 17.96
N MET A 140 12.62 -14.88 16.90
CA MET A 140 12.37 -13.46 16.62
C MET A 140 10.88 -13.21 16.31
N LEU A 141 10.27 -14.10 15.54
CA LEU A 141 8.85 -14.02 15.19
C LEU A 141 7.94 -14.14 16.42
N ASP A 142 8.25 -15.10 17.30
CA ASP A 142 7.54 -15.29 18.57
C ASP A 142 7.69 -14.06 19.46
N THR A 143 8.88 -13.45 19.49
CA THR A 143 9.17 -12.23 20.26
C THR A 143 8.34 -11.04 19.76
N LEU A 144 8.33 -10.79 18.44
CA LEU A 144 7.55 -9.69 17.83
C LEU A 144 6.05 -9.83 18.04
N SER A 145 5.55 -11.07 18.04
CA SER A 145 4.12 -11.36 18.24
C SER A 145 3.73 -11.29 19.73
N GLY A 146 4.66 -11.59 20.63
CA GLY A 146 4.46 -11.56 22.09
C GLY A 146 4.62 -10.16 22.71
N ASP A 147 5.41 -9.28 22.08
CA ASP A 147 5.64 -7.90 22.52
C ASP A 147 5.52 -6.93 21.32
N ILE A 148 4.31 -6.40 21.13
CA ILE A 148 4.00 -5.50 20.01
C ILE A 148 4.71 -4.13 20.10
N GLU A 149 5.21 -3.76 21.28
CA GLU A 149 5.95 -2.50 21.49
C GLU A 149 7.45 -2.68 21.27
N HIS A 150 7.93 -3.92 21.09
CA HIS A 150 9.33 -4.20 20.83
C HIS A 150 9.76 -3.60 19.49
N LEU A 151 10.82 -2.77 19.54
CA LEU A 151 11.46 -2.19 18.37
C LEU A 151 12.89 -2.72 18.28
N PRO A 152 13.29 -3.26 17.11
CA PRO A 152 14.64 -3.76 16.93
C PRO A 152 15.65 -2.62 17.00
N LYS A 153 16.84 -2.90 17.52
CA LYS A 153 17.95 -1.95 17.50
C LYS A 153 18.55 -1.88 16.09
N ALA A 154 18.85 -0.67 15.62
CA ALA A 154 19.55 -0.47 14.35
C ALA A 154 20.85 -1.29 14.29
N GLY A 155 21.13 -1.89 13.12
CA GLY A 155 22.27 -2.74 12.83
C GLY A 155 22.21 -4.14 13.44
N SER A 156 21.12 -4.50 14.12
CA SER A 156 20.96 -5.82 14.72
C SER A 156 20.43 -6.86 13.73
N GLU A 157 20.60 -8.15 14.06
CA GLU A 157 19.94 -9.22 13.32
C GLU A 157 18.40 -9.12 13.37
N GLU A 158 17.83 -8.60 14.47
CA GLU A 158 16.39 -8.35 14.59
C GLU A 158 15.92 -7.27 13.62
N ALA A 159 16.74 -6.22 13.38
CA ALA A 159 16.42 -5.18 12.41
C ALA A 159 16.37 -5.75 10.98
N ARG A 160 17.30 -6.63 10.63
CA ARG A 160 17.28 -7.33 9.32
C ARG A 160 16.09 -8.27 9.20
N PHE A 161 15.70 -8.94 10.28
CA PHE A 161 14.51 -9.78 10.31
C PHE A 161 13.22 -8.96 10.14
N ASP A 162 13.11 -7.84 10.86
CA ASP A 162 11.96 -6.93 10.74
C ASP A 162 11.87 -6.34 9.32
N GLN A 163 13.00 -5.97 8.72
CA GLN A 163 13.05 -5.54 7.32
C GLN A 163 12.61 -6.63 6.36
N ALA A 164 13.10 -7.87 6.52
CA ALA A 164 12.72 -9.00 5.67
C ALA A 164 11.23 -9.34 5.80
N LEU A 165 10.68 -9.27 7.01
CA LEU A 165 9.27 -9.49 7.28
C LEU A 165 8.41 -8.37 6.64
N ALA A 166 8.85 -7.11 6.72
CA ALA A 166 8.17 -5.98 6.11
C ALA A 166 8.18 -6.03 4.58
N ALA A 167 9.34 -6.35 3.99
CA ALA A 167 9.47 -6.55 2.55
C ALA A 167 8.54 -7.68 2.07
N THR A 168 8.43 -8.76 2.86
CA THR A 168 7.53 -9.88 2.57
C THR A 168 6.06 -9.46 2.63
N ALA A 169 5.65 -8.76 3.68
CA ALA A 169 4.29 -8.23 3.83
C ALA A 169 3.93 -7.28 2.68
N LEU A 170 4.83 -6.35 2.36
CA LEU A 170 4.68 -5.41 1.25
C LEU A 170 4.53 -6.15 -0.08
N GLY A 171 5.42 -7.09 -0.39
CA GLY A 171 5.39 -7.84 -1.64
C GLY A 171 4.11 -8.65 -1.81
N LEU A 172 3.64 -9.32 -0.75
CA LEU A 172 2.36 -10.04 -0.74
C LEU A 172 1.18 -9.09 -0.93
N ALA A 173 1.15 -7.97 -0.20
CA ALA A 173 0.07 -7.00 -0.27
C ALA A 173 -0.06 -6.39 -1.67
N VAL A 174 1.06 -5.97 -2.28
CA VAL A 174 1.07 -5.41 -3.64
C VAL A 174 0.69 -6.48 -4.66
N THR A 175 1.10 -7.75 -4.47
CA THR A 175 0.70 -8.86 -5.34
C THR A 175 -0.81 -9.10 -5.32
N ARG A 176 -1.43 -9.06 -4.13
CA ARG A 176 -2.89 -9.22 -3.97
C ARG A 176 -3.69 -8.00 -4.45
N HIS A 177 -3.11 -6.81 -4.32
CA HIS A 177 -3.74 -5.57 -4.79
C HIS A 177 -3.71 -5.44 -6.32
N ALA A 178 -2.58 -5.84 -6.92
CA ALA A 178 -2.38 -5.89 -8.36
C ALA A 178 -3.22 -6.99 -9.02
N GLY A 179 -3.50 -6.81 -10.30
CA GLY A 179 -4.10 -7.82 -11.13
C GLY A 179 -3.11 -8.90 -11.57
N SER A 180 -3.63 -9.86 -12.32
CA SER A 180 -2.84 -10.92 -12.95
C SER A 180 -3.20 -11.06 -14.43
N LEU A 181 -2.22 -11.48 -15.21
CA LEU A 181 -2.36 -11.85 -16.61
C LEU A 181 -2.29 -13.38 -16.74
N SER A 182 -3.30 -13.99 -17.33
CA SER A 182 -3.30 -15.42 -17.66
C SER A 182 -3.50 -15.63 -19.15
N ILE A 183 -3.03 -16.76 -19.67
CA ILE A 183 -3.28 -17.16 -21.07
C ILE A 183 -4.41 -18.18 -21.06
N VAL A 184 -5.52 -17.86 -21.72
CA VAL A 184 -6.67 -18.75 -21.88
C VAL A 184 -6.71 -19.25 -23.32
N GLN A 185 -6.90 -20.56 -23.49
CA GLN A 185 -7.07 -21.17 -24.82
C GLN A 185 -8.51 -20.99 -25.30
N MET A 186 -8.71 -20.10 -26.26
CA MET A 186 -10.01 -19.89 -26.91
C MET A 186 -10.12 -20.70 -28.21
N VAL A 187 -11.33 -20.81 -28.76
CA VAL A 187 -11.57 -21.47 -30.06
C VAL A 187 -10.80 -20.78 -31.19
N THR A 188 -10.53 -19.47 -31.06
CA THR A 188 -9.76 -18.66 -32.01
C THR A 188 -8.25 -18.66 -31.77
N GLY A 189 -7.76 -19.36 -30.73
CA GLY A 189 -6.36 -19.37 -30.32
C GLY A 189 -6.13 -18.88 -28.88
N PRO A 190 -4.86 -18.81 -28.41
CA PRO A 190 -4.53 -18.29 -27.09
C PRO A 190 -4.84 -16.79 -27.01
N ALA A 191 -5.41 -16.37 -25.89
CA ALA A 191 -5.70 -14.98 -25.59
C ALA A 191 -5.20 -14.63 -24.20
N SER A 192 -4.60 -13.43 -24.07
CA SER A 192 -4.22 -12.86 -22.79
C SER A 192 -5.46 -12.31 -22.08
N VAL A 193 -5.67 -12.75 -20.85
CA VAL A 193 -6.79 -12.34 -20.01
C VAL A 193 -6.24 -11.68 -18.76
N GLN A 194 -6.56 -10.40 -18.60
CA GLN A 194 -6.26 -9.64 -17.40
C GLN A 194 -7.42 -9.77 -16.41
N THR A 195 -7.12 -10.14 -15.17
CA THR A 195 -8.05 -10.03 -14.04
C THR A 195 -7.51 -9.02 -13.04
N GLY A 196 -8.33 -8.08 -12.61
CA GLY A 196 -7.92 -7.01 -11.70
C GLY A 196 -7.14 -5.88 -12.38
N LYS A 197 -6.41 -5.12 -11.57
CA LYS A 197 -5.81 -3.83 -11.97
C LYS A 197 -4.40 -4.00 -12.52
N ASP A 198 -4.14 -3.57 -13.75
CA ASP A 198 -2.77 -3.54 -14.27
C ASP A 198 -2.01 -2.35 -13.68
N LEU A 199 -1.00 -2.62 -12.85
CA LEU A 199 -0.14 -1.61 -12.24
C LEU A 199 1.26 -1.62 -12.86
N SER A 200 1.48 -2.39 -13.93
CA SER A 200 2.82 -2.62 -14.45
C SER A 200 3.48 -1.38 -15.08
N ALA A 201 2.67 -0.41 -15.52
CA ALA A 201 3.11 0.88 -16.06
C ALA A 201 3.02 2.05 -15.06
N VAL A 202 2.67 1.79 -13.80
CA VAL A 202 2.68 2.80 -12.73
C VAL A 202 4.07 3.41 -12.62
N GLY A 203 4.13 4.74 -12.60
CA GLY A 203 5.38 5.50 -12.58
C GLY A 203 5.96 5.72 -11.19
N THR A 204 5.16 5.56 -10.14
CA THR A 204 5.57 5.89 -8.77
C THR A 204 5.06 4.87 -7.75
N LEU A 205 5.94 4.41 -6.85
CA LEU A 205 5.61 3.59 -5.69
C LEU A 205 6.07 4.32 -4.42
N ILE A 206 5.11 4.71 -3.57
CA ILE A 206 5.33 5.47 -2.35
C ILE A 206 5.23 4.53 -1.15
N GLY A 207 6.28 4.47 -0.34
CA GLY A 207 6.25 3.85 0.97
C GLY A 207 5.83 4.82 2.05
N THR A 208 5.00 4.38 2.98
CA THR A 208 4.71 5.05 4.25
C THR A 208 4.61 4.00 5.35
N GLY A 209 4.57 4.39 6.63
CA GLY A 209 4.59 3.40 7.72
C GLY A 209 5.95 3.27 8.42
N GLY A 210 5.94 2.68 9.62
CA GLY A 210 7.02 2.90 10.60
C GLY A 210 8.30 2.19 10.22
N VAL A 211 8.13 0.97 9.72
CA VAL A 211 9.22 0.14 9.23
C VAL A 211 9.83 0.69 7.94
N LEU A 212 9.12 1.54 7.19
CA LEU A 212 9.64 2.19 5.99
C LEU A 212 10.28 3.54 6.32
N ALA A 213 9.63 4.37 7.14
CA ALA A 213 10.13 5.70 7.51
C ALA A 213 11.34 5.66 8.47
N GLN A 214 11.38 4.67 9.37
CA GLN A 214 12.43 4.54 10.39
C GLN A 214 13.33 3.32 10.20
N GLY A 215 13.02 2.47 9.23
CA GLY A 215 13.76 1.25 8.97
C GLY A 215 15.06 1.47 8.22
N GLU A 216 15.88 0.42 8.20
CA GLU A 216 17.11 0.40 7.42
C GLU A 216 16.79 0.07 5.96
N ASN A 217 17.40 0.81 5.03
CA ASN A 217 17.30 0.58 3.58
C ASN A 217 15.85 0.44 3.07
N PRO A 218 15.04 1.51 3.12
CA PRO A 218 13.65 1.51 2.67
C PRO A 218 13.50 1.17 1.18
N ALA A 219 14.52 1.48 0.36
CA ALA A 219 14.54 1.13 -1.05
C ALA A 219 14.46 -0.39 -1.27
N ALA A 220 15.21 -1.18 -0.50
CA ALA A 220 15.16 -2.64 -0.58
C ALA A 220 13.79 -3.20 -0.16
N THR A 221 13.15 -2.62 0.86
CA THR A 221 11.81 -3.02 1.30
C THR A 221 10.76 -2.69 0.23
N LEU A 222 10.81 -1.49 -0.35
CA LEU A 222 9.91 -1.08 -1.43
C LEU A 222 10.10 -1.90 -2.70
N ALA A 223 11.34 -2.33 -2.99
CA ALA A 223 11.65 -3.16 -4.14
C ALA A 223 10.88 -4.49 -4.14
N ALA A 224 10.44 -4.99 -2.99
CA ALA A 224 9.59 -6.19 -2.91
C ALA A 224 8.20 -6.02 -3.57
N GLY A 225 7.75 -4.77 -3.70
CA GLY A 225 6.51 -4.40 -4.39
C GLY A 225 6.64 -4.40 -5.92
N LEU A 226 7.84 -4.58 -6.47
CA LEU A 226 8.09 -4.55 -7.90
C LEU A 226 7.77 -5.90 -8.56
N ALA A 227 7.61 -5.87 -9.89
CA ALA A 227 7.43 -7.05 -10.71
C ALA A 227 8.62 -8.01 -10.55
N ASP A 228 8.31 -9.29 -10.37
CA ASP A 228 9.28 -10.37 -10.27
C ASP A 228 9.31 -11.15 -11.59
N PRO A 229 10.45 -11.25 -12.29
CA PRO A 229 10.58 -12.06 -13.50
C PRO A 229 10.20 -13.54 -13.31
N ALA A 230 10.30 -14.08 -12.09
CA ALA A 230 9.84 -15.43 -11.78
C ALA A 230 8.30 -15.55 -11.70
N GLN A 231 7.60 -14.42 -11.65
CA GLN A 231 6.13 -14.33 -11.58
C GLN A 231 5.59 -13.41 -12.69
N PRO A 232 5.82 -13.73 -13.97
CA PRO A 232 5.49 -12.87 -15.10
C PRO A 232 3.99 -12.60 -15.27
N GLN A 233 3.14 -13.42 -14.66
CA GLN A 233 1.69 -13.22 -14.59
C GLN A 233 1.28 -12.05 -13.68
N SER A 234 2.12 -11.63 -12.75
CA SER A 234 1.79 -10.57 -11.79
C SER A 234 1.85 -9.21 -12.46
N LEU A 235 0.80 -8.39 -12.34
CA LEU A 235 0.76 -7.03 -12.91
C LEU A 235 1.27 -5.98 -11.91
N LYS A 236 2.30 -6.32 -11.15
CA LYS A 236 2.98 -5.39 -10.23
C LYS A 236 3.75 -4.31 -11.00
N PRO A 237 4.02 -3.14 -10.40
CA PRO A 237 4.85 -2.09 -10.99
C PRO A 237 6.20 -2.62 -11.46
N LYS A 238 6.59 -2.35 -12.73
CA LYS A 238 7.84 -2.88 -13.30
C LYS A 238 9.06 -2.02 -12.97
N ALA A 239 8.93 -0.71 -13.14
CA ALA A 239 10.03 0.24 -12.94
C ALA A 239 9.51 1.61 -12.48
N PRO A 240 8.79 1.69 -11.33
CA PRO A 240 8.39 2.96 -10.77
C PRO A 240 9.58 3.68 -10.11
N ALA A 241 9.50 5.01 -10.01
CA ALA A 241 10.27 5.76 -9.03
C ALA A 241 9.84 5.35 -7.61
N LEU A 242 10.80 5.08 -6.74
CA LEU A 242 10.54 4.73 -5.35
C LEU A 242 10.62 5.99 -4.50
N LEU A 243 9.50 6.34 -3.87
CA LEU A 243 9.42 7.49 -2.96
C LEU A 243 9.08 7.03 -1.54
N LEU A 244 9.46 7.84 -0.56
CA LEU A 244 9.19 7.59 0.85
C LEU A 244 8.52 8.82 1.47
N ASP A 245 7.39 8.58 2.14
CA ASP A 245 6.75 9.50 3.08
C ASP A 245 7.34 9.28 4.47
N SER A 246 8.51 9.85 4.73
CA SER A 246 9.23 9.65 6.00
C SER A 246 8.58 10.36 7.19
N GLU A 247 7.76 11.37 6.94
CA GLU A 247 7.12 12.21 7.95
C GLU A 247 5.63 11.89 8.16
N TYR A 248 5.12 10.87 7.45
CA TYR A 248 3.70 10.45 7.50
C TYR A 248 2.73 11.57 7.16
N VAL A 249 3.06 12.39 6.17
CA VAL A 249 2.26 13.57 5.85
C VAL A 249 1.12 13.28 4.89
N LEU A 250 1.01 12.08 4.32
CA LEU A 250 -0.03 11.75 3.34
C LEU A 250 -1.46 11.99 3.85
N TYR A 251 -1.75 11.70 5.12
CA TYR A 251 -3.06 12.01 5.69
C TYR A 251 -3.28 13.53 5.76
N ALA A 252 -2.25 14.31 6.10
CA ALA A 252 -2.33 15.76 6.17
C ALA A 252 -2.52 16.38 4.79
N VAL A 253 -1.87 15.82 3.75
CA VAL A 253 -2.10 16.19 2.34
C VAL A 253 -3.58 16.01 1.98
N GLY A 254 -4.18 14.85 2.30
CA GLY A 254 -5.59 14.61 2.01
C GLY A 254 -6.56 15.51 2.77
N LEU A 255 -6.28 15.79 4.04
CA LEU A 255 -7.08 16.74 4.83
C LEU A 255 -6.98 18.17 4.26
N LEU A 256 -5.78 18.60 3.89
CA LEU A 256 -5.53 19.93 3.34
C LEU A 256 -6.10 20.07 1.92
N ALA A 257 -6.17 19.00 1.14
CA ALA A 257 -6.72 18.98 -0.21
C ALA A 257 -8.16 19.49 -0.29
N ALA A 258 -8.96 19.28 0.77
CA ALA A 258 -10.33 19.76 0.87
C ALA A 258 -10.45 21.28 1.10
N ILE A 259 -9.36 21.93 1.53
CA ILE A 259 -9.32 23.35 1.89
C ILE A 259 -8.54 24.13 0.83
N ASP A 260 -7.33 23.69 0.52
CA ASP A 260 -6.41 24.31 -0.43
C ASP A 260 -5.62 23.22 -1.18
N PRO A 261 -6.10 22.79 -2.37
CA PRO A 261 -5.49 21.70 -3.11
C PRO A 261 -4.12 22.07 -3.70
N GLU A 262 -3.86 23.35 -3.99
CA GLU A 262 -2.56 23.80 -4.52
C GLU A 262 -1.49 23.76 -3.41
N ALA A 263 -1.82 24.26 -2.22
CA ALA A 263 -0.94 24.18 -1.07
C ALA A 263 -0.72 22.73 -0.63
N ALA A 264 -1.77 21.90 -0.63
CA ALA A 264 -1.67 20.47 -0.32
C ALA A 264 -0.77 19.72 -1.29
N LEU A 265 -0.90 19.97 -2.60
CA LEU A 265 -0.06 19.34 -3.62
C LEU A 265 1.40 19.75 -3.44
N THR A 266 1.65 21.06 -3.28
CA THR A 266 3.00 21.59 -3.07
C THR A 266 3.65 20.99 -1.82
N PHE A 267 2.90 20.95 -0.72
CA PHE A 267 3.34 20.33 0.53
C PHE A 267 3.65 18.84 0.34
N GLY A 268 2.74 18.08 -0.26
CA GLY A 268 2.92 16.65 -0.48
C GLY A 268 4.15 16.34 -1.35
N LEU A 269 4.31 17.02 -2.49
CA LEU A 269 5.44 16.79 -3.41
C LEU A 269 6.82 17.03 -2.76
N VAL A 270 6.92 17.99 -1.82
CA VAL A 270 8.18 18.29 -1.12
C VAL A 270 8.56 17.21 -0.10
N HIS A 271 7.59 16.43 0.41
CA HIS A 271 7.81 15.43 1.46
C HIS A 271 7.86 13.99 0.91
N MET A 272 7.67 13.77 -0.39
CA MET A 272 7.88 12.47 -1.02
C MET A 272 9.34 12.37 -1.49
N HIS A 273 10.19 11.73 -0.69
CA HIS A 273 11.63 11.68 -0.95
C HIS A 273 12.00 10.44 -1.78
N ALA A 274 12.79 10.62 -2.84
CA ALA A 274 13.31 9.50 -3.62
C ALA A 274 14.23 8.62 -2.79
N VAL A 275 14.15 7.30 -2.99
CA VAL A 275 15.03 6.31 -2.34
C VAL A 275 15.61 5.35 -3.38
N GLY A 276 16.87 4.95 -3.20
CA GLY A 276 17.53 3.99 -4.08
C GLY A 276 18.11 4.58 -5.38
N GLU A 277 18.09 5.90 -5.53
CA GLU A 277 18.88 6.62 -6.55
C GLU A 277 20.27 6.96 -5.98
N GLU A 278 21.19 5.99 -5.99
CA GLU A 278 22.66 6.21 -5.96
C GLU A 278 23.35 5.36 -7.04
#